data_AF-A0A1G8RVC4-F1
#
_entry.id   AF-A0A1G8RVC4-F1
#
_cell.length_a   1.000
_cell.length_b   1.000
_cell.length_c   1.000
_cell.angle_alpha   90.00
_cell.angle_beta   90.00
_cell.angle_gamma   90.00
#
_symmetry.space_group_name_H-M   'P 1'
#
loop_
_entity.id
_entity.type
_entity.pdbx_description
1 polymer ?
#
loop_
_entity_poly.entity_id
_entity_poly.type
_entity_poly.pdbx_seq_one_letter_code
_entity_poly.pdbx_strand_id
1 'polypeptide(L)'
;MLKLLDTMNNAGSMNMSEIIGKRLQSLRKNNGWSKTHVAKKLGIKTMSTYANWEYGTRTPDSETLGKIADIYQVSVDYIIGREDKFKDNERMFAFGGFDDYSDEEIEDALQFAKMDKEKRDMIKKLFDDDEDK
;
A
#
# COMPACT_ATOMS: atom_id res chain seq x y z
N MET A 1 12.27 29.72 21.36
CA MET A 1 11.57 30.61 20.38
C MET A 1 11.91 30.26 18.93
N LEU A 2 13.17 30.06 18.54
CA LEU A 2 13.53 29.67 17.16
C LEU A 2 12.98 28.29 16.72
N LYS A 3 12.90 27.29 17.60
CA LYS A 3 12.23 26.00 17.31
C LYS A 3 10.70 26.07 17.23
N LEU A 4 10.10 27.16 17.72
CA LEU A 4 8.65 27.38 17.74
C LEU A 4 8.19 28.12 16.47
N LEU A 5 9.04 28.99 15.92
CA LEU A 5 8.77 29.69 14.65
C LEU A 5 8.84 28.74 13.44
N ASP A 6 9.75 27.76 13.42
CA ASP A 6 9.80 26.72 12.38
C ASP A 6 8.54 25.86 12.36
N THR A 7 7.95 25.58 13.53
CA THR A 7 6.69 24.82 13.62
C THR A 7 5.46 25.61 13.16
N MET A 8 5.53 26.94 13.11
CA MET A 8 4.40 27.80 12.72
C MET A 8 4.39 28.18 11.23
N ASN A 9 5.50 27.97 10.50
CA ASN A 9 5.59 28.21 9.05
C ASN A 9 5.20 27.00 8.18
N ASN A 10 4.82 25.86 8.77
CA ASN A 10 4.40 24.65 8.04
C ASN A 10 2.87 24.44 8.01
N ALA A 11 2.09 25.50 8.29
CA ALA A 11 0.65 25.50 8.16
C ALA A 11 0.24 26.01 6.76
N GLY A 12 0.51 25.23 5.71
CA GLY A 12 0.06 25.54 4.36
C GLY A 12 0.83 24.80 3.26
N SER A 13 0.37 23.60 2.90
CA SER A 13 0.94 22.68 1.90
C SER A 13 2.04 21.74 2.43
N MET A 14 1.75 20.43 2.47
CA MET A 14 2.78 19.41 2.67
C MET A 14 3.82 19.54 1.57
N ASN A 15 5.10 19.47 1.95
CA ASN A 15 6.16 19.39 0.96
C ASN A 15 6.13 18.04 0.23
N MET A 16 6.76 18.00 -0.93
CA MET A 16 6.76 16.84 -1.82
C MET A 16 7.27 15.55 -1.17
N SER A 17 8.31 15.63 -0.35
CA SER A 17 8.89 14.46 0.32
C SER A 17 7.99 13.90 1.41
N GLU A 18 7.24 14.75 2.12
CA GLU A 18 6.21 14.32 3.06
C GLU A 18 5.07 13.57 2.37
N ILE A 19 4.62 14.03 1.20
CA ILE A 19 3.57 13.37 0.41
C ILE A 19 4.04 11.97 -0.02
N ILE A 20 5.23 11.89 -0.62
CA ILE A 20 5.83 10.61 -1.04
C ILE A 20 5.94 9.68 0.16
N GLY A 21 6.52 10.16 1.27
CA GLY A 21 6.72 9.35 2.47
C GLY A 21 5.43 8.77 3.04
N LYS A 22 4.37 9.58 3.09
CA LYS A 22 3.03 9.13 3.52
C LYS A 22 2.45 8.08 2.58
N ARG A 23 2.53 8.28 1.25
CA ARG A 23 2.00 7.32 0.28
C ARG A 23 2.76 6.00 0.32
N LEU A 24 4.09 6.01 0.41
CA LEU A 24 4.91 4.79 0.60
C LEU A 24 4.55 4.05 1.88
N GLN A 25 4.35 4.77 2.99
CA GLN A 25 3.95 4.17 4.24
C GLN A 25 2.57 3.49 4.14
N SER A 26 1.59 4.15 3.52
CA SER A 26 0.27 3.59 3.29
C SER A 26 0.31 2.34 2.43
N LEU A 27 0.98 2.40 1.27
CA LEU A 27 1.17 1.25 0.37
C LEU A 27 1.79 0.05 1.08
N ARG A 28 2.84 0.29 1.88
CA ARG A 28 3.47 -0.77 2.66
C ARG A 28 2.50 -1.39 3.69
N LYS A 29 1.79 -0.55 4.45
CA LYS A 29 0.87 -1.01 5.50
C LYS A 29 -0.32 -1.78 4.92
N ASN A 30 -0.91 -1.31 3.82
CA ASN A 30 -2.03 -1.97 3.14
C ASN A 30 -1.65 -3.36 2.62
N ASN A 31 -0.39 -3.54 2.20
CA ASN A 31 0.11 -4.84 1.77
C ASN A 31 0.61 -5.72 2.93
N GLY A 32 0.56 -5.24 4.18
CA GLY A 32 1.08 -5.97 5.35
C GLY A 32 2.60 -6.17 5.34
N TRP A 33 3.35 -5.33 4.63
CA TRP A 33 4.79 -5.51 4.45
C TRP A 33 5.62 -4.80 5.53
N SER A 34 6.74 -5.42 5.92
CA SER A 34 7.76 -4.75 6.76
C SER A 34 8.68 -3.88 5.91
N LYS A 35 9.30 -2.84 6.48
CA LYS A 35 10.27 -2.00 5.77
C LYS A 35 11.43 -2.82 5.21
N THR A 36 11.87 -3.83 5.95
CA THR A 36 12.91 -4.79 5.52
C THR A 36 12.46 -5.61 4.31
N HIS A 37 11.19 -6.04 4.27
CA HIS A 37 10.63 -6.76 3.14
C HIS A 37 10.62 -5.91 1.87
N VAL A 38 10.21 -4.64 1.97
CA VAL A 38 10.20 -3.71 0.83
C VAL A 38 11.62 -3.42 0.34
N ALA A 39 12.57 -3.21 1.26
CA ALA A 39 13.96 -3.01 0.91
C ALA A 39 14.54 -4.20 0.12
N LYS A 40 14.22 -5.44 0.54
CA LYS A 40 14.60 -6.65 -0.20
C LYS A 40 13.95 -6.72 -1.59
N LYS A 41 12.65 -6.41 -1.70
CA LYS A 41 11.93 -6.38 -3.00
C LYS A 41 12.53 -5.37 -3.98
N LEU A 42 12.96 -4.21 -3.48
CA LEU A 42 13.57 -3.14 -4.29
C LEU A 42 15.06 -3.38 -4.59
N GLY A 43 15.67 -4.44 -4.04
CA GLY A 43 17.09 -4.72 -4.20
C GLY A 43 18.00 -3.68 -3.53
N ILE A 44 17.49 -2.91 -2.56
CA ILE A 44 18.28 -1.90 -1.84
C ILE A 44 18.94 -2.51 -0.60
N LYS A 45 20.18 -2.11 -0.33
CA LYS A 45 21.05 -2.75 0.68
C LYS A 45 20.53 -2.66 2.12
N THR A 46 19.77 -1.61 2.46
CA THR A 46 19.36 -1.38 3.86
C THR A 46 17.90 -0.98 3.98
N MET A 47 17.27 -1.47 5.06
CA MET A 47 15.92 -1.05 5.47
C MET A 47 15.86 0.45 5.79
N SER A 48 16.93 1.00 6.37
CA SER A 48 17.01 2.40 6.76
C SER A 48 16.87 3.36 5.56
N THR A 49 17.36 2.97 4.38
CA THR A 49 17.12 3.73 3.14
C THR A 49 15.63 3.89 2.87
N TYR A 50 14.86 2.80 2.92
CA TYR A 50 13.42 2.83 2.73
C TYR A 50 12.69 3.60 3.85
N ALA A 51 13.13 3.43 5.10
CA ALA A 51 12.58 4.15 6.24
C ALA A 51 12.71 5.67 6.09
N ASN A 52 13.87 6.15 5.62
CA ASN A 52 14.11 7.58 5.38
C ASN A 52 13.18 8.16 4.32
N TRP A 53 12.77 7.36 3.32
CA TRP A 53 11.74 7.79 2.37
C TRP A 53 10.37 7.92 3.03
N GLU A 54 9.96 6.96 3.86
CA GLU A 54 8.70 7.06 4.61
C GLU A 54 8.67 8.25 5.59
N TYR A 55 9.83 8.62 6.14
CA TYR A 55 9.96 9.77 7.03
C TYR A 55 10.07 11.10 6.28
N GLY A 56 10.18 11.08 4.94
CA GLY A 56 10.35 12.29 4.13
C GLY A 56 11.72 12.97 4.29
N THR A 57 12.70 12.32 4.92
CA THR A 57 14.05 12.86 5.12
C THR A 57 14.94 12.68 3.90
N ARG A 58 14.56 11.76 3.00
CA ARG A 58 15.15 11.55 1.68
C ARG A 58 14.04 11.20 0.69
N THR A 59 14.33 11.34 -0.59
CA THR A 59 13.42 10.95 -1.68
C THR A 59 14.08 9.86 -2.53
N PRO A 60 13.34 8.84 -2.99
CA PRO A 60 13.84 7.92 -4.02
C PRO A 60 14.14 8.66 -5.33
N ASP A 61 15.13 8.19 -6.08
CA ASP A 61 15.40 8.69 -7.44
C ASP A 61 14.34 8.19 -8.44
N SER A 62 14.41 8.67 -9.68
CA SER A 62 13.43 8.34 -10.74
C SER A 62 13.38 6.85 -11.06
N GLU A 63 14.53 6.18 -11.13
CA GLU A 63 14.59 4.74 -11.38
C GLU A 63 13.95 3.95 -10.23
N THR A 64 14.24 4.35 -9.00
CA THR A 64 13.67 3.74 -7.79
C THR A 64 12.18 3.99 -7.69
N LEU A 65 11.70 5.19 -8.06
CA LEU A 65 10.27 5.49 -8.14
C LEU A 65 9.54 4.55 -9.11
N GLY A 66 10.13 4.26 -10.27
CA GLY A 66 9.61 3.26 -11.20
C GLY A 66 9.51 1.87 -10.57
N LYS A 67 10.58 1.39 -9.91
CA LYS A 67 10.56 0.09 -9.21
C LYS A 67 9.52 0.04 -8.10
N ILE A 68 9.34 1.14 -7.36
CA ILE A 68 8.32 1.25 -6.32
C ILE A 68 6.93 1.14 -6.96
N ALA A 69 6.68 1.87 -8.05
CA ALA A 69 5.44 1.81 -8.82
C ALA A 69 5.13 0.36 -9.25
N ASP A 70 6.12 -0.36 -9.78
CA ASP A 70 5.95 -1.75 -10.21
C ASP A 70 5.59 -2.71 -9.06
N ILE A 71 6.31 -2.65 -7.93
CA ILE A 71 6.07 -3.58 -6.82
C ILE A 71 4.73 -3.35 -6.13
N TYR A 72 4.24 -2.11 -6.15
CA TYR A 72 2.96 -1.73 -5.56
C TYR A 72 1.82 -1.70 -6.57
N GLN A 73 2.12 -1.86 -7.86
CA GLN A 73 1.15 -1.75 -8.94
C GLN A 73 0.41 -0.42 -8.85
N VAL A 74 1.15 0.70 -8.91
CA VAL A 74 0.62 2.08 -8.91
C VAL A 74 1.35 2.94 -9.94
N SER A 75 0.80 4.09 -10.30
CA SER A 75 1.52 5.06 -11.13
C SER A 75 2.60 5.79 -10.31
N VAL A 76 3.67 6.25 -10.97
CA VAL A 76 4.63 7.17 -10.34
C VAL A 76 3.91 8.46 -9.94
N ASP A 77 2.99 8.98 -10.76
CA ASP A 77 2.17 10.16 -10.46
C ASP A 77 1.37 10.00 -9.15
N TYR A 78 0.89 8.80 -8.85
CA TYR A 78 0.32 8.46 -7.54
C TYR A 78 1.38 8.45 -6.44
N ILE A 79 2.61 8.01 -6.64
CA ILE A 79 3.60 8.08 -5.55
C ILE A 79 3.92 9.55 -5.22
N ILE A 80 3.99 10.40 -6.24
CA ILE A 80 4.52 11.75 -6.16
C ILE A 80 3.46 12.83 -5.92
N GLY A 81 2.19 12.49 -5.65
CA GLY A 81 1.19 13.51 -5.28
C GLY A 81 0.43 14.14 -6.45
N ARG A 82 0.59 13.67 -7.69
CA ARG A 82 -0.06 14.28 -8.88
C ARG A 82 -1.42 13.66 -9.21
N GLU A 83 -1.67 12.45 -8.74
CA GLU A 83 -2.98 11.78 -8.81
C GLU A 83 -3.45 11.44 -7.38
N ASP A 84 -4.69 11.78 -7.01
CA ASP A 84 -5.24 11.47 -5.68
C ASP A 84 -5.91 10.09 -5.60
N LYS A 85 -6.34 9.58 -6.75
CA LYS A 85 -6.95 8.25 -6.85
C LYS A 85 -5.92 7.26 -7.33
N PHE A 86 -5.91 6.08 -6.73
CA PHE A 86 -5.32 4.91 -7.37
C PHE A 86 -6.02 4.76 -8.72
N LYS A 87 -5.26 4.66 -9.82
CA LYS A 87 -5.77 3.92 -10.97
C LYS A 87 -5.77 2.47 -10.50
N ASP A 88 -6.95 1.95 -10.19
CA ASP A 88 -7.13 0.56 -9.79
C ASP A 88 -6.65 -0.33 -10.94
N ASN A 89 -5.41 -0.79 -10.80
CA ASN A 89 -4.73 -1.56 -11.82
C ASN A 89 -5.26 -2.99 -11.80
N GLU A 90 -5.97 -3.36 -12.88
CA GLU A 90 -6.21 -4.70 -13.46
C GLU A 90 -6.72 -5.85 -12.58
N ARG A 91 -6.36 -5.96 -11.29
CA ARG A 91 -6.94 -6.92 -10.36
C ARG A 91 -8.41 -6.65 -10.10
N MET A 92 -8.81 -5.40 -9.98
CA MET A 92 -10.24 -5.07 -9.89
C MET A 92 -10.96 -5.42 -11.19
N PHE A 93 -10.36 -5.09 -12.34
CA PHE A 93 -10.94 -5.39 -13.65
C PHE A 93 -11.05 -6.90 -13.93
N ALA A 94 -10.08 -7.71 -13.47
CA ALA A 94 -10.07 -9.15 -13.59
C ALA A 94 -11.14 -9.85 -12.72
N PHE A 95 -11.64 -9.16 -11.69
CA PHE A 95 -12.73 -9.62 -10.83
C PHE A 95 -14.04 -8.82 -11.07
N GLY A 96 -14.18 -8.07 -12.17
CA GLY A 96 -15.45 -7.35 -12.50
C GLY A 96 -15.66 -6.00 -11.79
N GLY A 97 -14.72 -5.55 -10.96
CA GLY A 97 -14.93 -4.39 -10.09
C GLY A 97 -15.94 -4.69 -8.98
N PHE A 98 -16.10 -3.77 -8.03
CA PHE A 98 -17.10 -3.94 -6.97
C PHE A 98 -18.53 -3.72 -7.45
N ASP A 99 -18.72 -3.06 -8.61
CA ASP A 99 -20.04 -2.77 -9.17
C ASP A 99 -20.82 -4.03 -9.58
N ASP A 100 -20.10 -5.14 -9.83
CA ASP A 100 -20.68 -6.45 -10.18
C ASP A 100 -21.07 -7.30 -8.94
N TYR A 101 -20.75 -6.83 -7.72
CA TYR A 101 -21.09 -7.50 -6.47
C TYR A 101 -22.03 -6.64 -5.61
N SER A 102 -22.97 -7.27 -4.93
CA SER A 102 -23.79 -6.59 -3.94
C SER A 102 -22.98 -6.18 -2.70
N ASP A 103 -23.46 -5.16 -1.99
CA ASP A 103 -22.87 -4.71 -0.72
C ASP A 103 -22.73 -5.87 0.30
N GLU A 104 -23.66 -6.82 0.28
CA GLU A 104 -23.67 -8.01 1.13
C GLU A 104 -22.54 -8.98 0.77
N GLU A 105 -22.34 -9.27 -0.53
CA GLU A 105 -21.24 -10.12 -1.00
C GLU A 105 -19.87 -9.51 -0.68
N ILE A 106 -19.76 -8.18 -0.77
CA ILE A 106 -18.55 -7.45 -0.39
C ILE A 106 -18.33 -7.55 1.12
N GLU A 107 -19.39 -7.39 1.93
CA GLU A 107 -19.31 -7.47 3.38
C GLU A 107 -18.92 -8.87 3.86
N ASP A 108 -19.45 -9.92 3.25
CA ASP A 108 -19.09 -11.32 3.51
C ASP A 108 -17.63 -11.59 3.18
N ALA A 109 -17.16 -11.15 2.01
CA ALA A 109 -15.76 -11.27 1.61
C ALA A 109 -14.83 -10.54 2.59
N LEU A 110 -15.23 -9.36 3.06
CA LEU A 110 -14.50 -8.60 4.07
C LEU A 110 -14.52 -9.29 5.43
N GLN A 111 -15.64 -9.88 5.85
CA GLN A 111 -15.75 -10.61 7.11
C GLN A 111 -14.81 -11.82 7.09
N PHE A 112 -14.82 -12.60 6.00
CA PHE A 112 -13.90 -13.70 5.78
C PHE A 112 -12.43 -13.24 5.81
N ALA A 113 -12.11 -12.15 5.11
CA ALA A 113 -10.78 -11.55 5.08
C ALA A 113 -10.34 -10.91 6.41
N LYS A 114 -11.24 -10.77 7.39
CA LYS A 114 -10.96 -10.31 8.76
C LYS A 114 -10.85 -11.45 9.78
N MET A 115 -11.29 -12.67 9.46
CA MET A 115 -11.22 -13.82 10.38
C MET A 115 -9.78 -14.18 10.77
N ASP A 116 -9.56 -14.82 11.91
CA ASP A 116 -8.23 -15.37 12.20
C ASP A 116 -7.87 -16.51 11.22
N LYS A 117 -6.57 -16.75 11.05
CA LYS A 117 -6.06 -17.70 10.04
C LYS A 117 -6.61 -19.11 10.25
N GLU A 118 -6.76 -19.55 11.50
CA GLU A 118 -7.26 -20.89 11.83
C GLU A 118 -8.69 -21.08 11.35
N LYS A 119 -9.57 -20.11 11.56
CA LYS A 119 -10.94 -20.14 11.04
C LYS A 119 -10.99 -20.13 9.52
N ARG A 120 -10.14 -19.33 8.85
CA ARG A 120 -10.08 -19.32 7.38
C ARG A 120 -9.64 -20.67 6.82
N ASP A 121 -8.63 -21.28 7.43
CA ASP A 121 -8.10 -22.58 6.99
C ASP A 121 -9.12 -23.72 7.26
N MET A 122 -9.91 -23.61 8.33
CA MET A 122 -11.02 -24.54 8.61
C MET A 122 -12.12 -24.44 7.55
N ILE A 123 -12.52 -23.22 7.18
CA ILE A 123 -13.52 -22.99 6.14
C ILE A 123 -13.05 -23.55 4.80
N LYS A 124 -11.79 -23.35 4.41
CA LYS A 124 -11.27 -23.91 3.14
C LYS A 124 -11.36 -25.43 3.08
N LYS A 125 -10.97 -26.11 4.16
CA LYS A 125 -11.07 -27.58 4.24
C LYS A 125 -12.51 -28.08 4.14
N LEU A 126 -13.48 -27.32 4.65
CA LEU A 126 -14.91 -27.67 4.53
C LEU A 126 -15.41 -27.62 3.08
N PHE A 127 -14.82 -26.78 2.23
CA PHE A 127 -15.22 -26.62 0.82
C PHE A 127 -14.35 -27.43 -0.15
N ASP A 128 -13.12 -27.77 0.21
CA ASP A 128 -12.22 -28.60 -0.62
C ASP A 128 -12.65 -30.09 -0.64
N ASP A 129 -13.48 -30.54 0.32
CA ASP A 129 -13.93 -31.95 0.42
C ASP A 129 -15.10 -32.31 -0.54
N ASP A 130 -15.68 -31.33 -1.24
CA ASP A 130 -16.84 -31.52 -2.15
C ASP A 130 -16.45 -31.60 -3.64
N GLU A 131 -15.19 -31.35 -4.04
CA GLU A 131 -14.76 -31.42 -5.45
C GLU A 131 -14.38 -32.83 -5.95
N ASP A 132 -14.34 -33.84 -5.06
CA ASP A 132 -13.92 -35.21 -5.38
C ASP A 132 -15.07 -36.25 -5.43
N LYS A 133 -16.33 -35.84 -5.67
CA LYS A 133 -17.47 -36.78 -5.85
C LYS A 133 -18.27 -36.61 -7.14
#